data_AF-K1TVU6-F1
#
_entry.id   AF-K1TVU6-F1
#
_cell.length_a   1.000
_cell.length_b   1.000
_cell.length_c   1.000
_cell.angle_alpha   90.00
_cell.angle_beta   90.00
_cell.angle_gamma   90.00
#
_symmetry.space_group_name_H-M   'P 1'
#
loop_
_entity.id
_entity.type
_entity.pdbx_description
1 polymer ?
#
loop_
_entity_poly.entity_id
_entity_poly.type
_entity_poly.pdbx_seq_one_letter_code
_entity_poly.pdbx_strand_id
1 'polypeptide(L)'
;MKQKQVKVETKEIRFGPQTDEHDYQFKLKHAKEFLNEGNKVRAYVFFRGRSILFKEQGEVLLLRFANDLEEYGKVEQMPKLEGKKMFLYMSPKKAGTAKKSQQKMDREKREAEAKAAADAERAANAEKNGLLANAKGGDALKKLAEGTED
;
A
#
# COMPACT_ATOMS: atom_id res chain seq x y z
N MET A 1 21.38 15.39 -7.93
CA MET A 1 20.04 15.09 -7.37
C MET A 1 20.22 14.12 -6.20
N LYS A 2 19.80 14.50 -4.98
CA LYS A 2 19.95 13.65 -3.80
C LYS A 2 18.85 12.59 -3.86
N GLN A 3 19.19 11.36 -4.26
CA GLN A 3 18.23 10.25 -4.28
C GLN A 3 17.63 10.10 -2.88
N LYS A 4 16.29 10.08 -2.79
CA LYS A 4 15.60 9.75 -1.55
C LYS A 4 15.93 8.30 -1.20
N GLN A 5 16.86 8.12 -0.27
CA GLN A 5 17.17 6.81 0.27
C GLN A 5 15.93 6.29 1.00
N VAL A 6 15.42 5.15 0.56
CA VAL A 6 14.33 4.46 1.25
C VAL A 6 14.89 3.96 2.57
N LYS A 7 14.42 4.53 3.68
CA LYS A 7 14.85 4.12 5.02
C LYS A 7 14.19 2.78 5.34
N VAL A 8 15.00 1.72 5.37
CA VAL A 8 14.54 0.39 5.80
C VAL A 8 14.47 0.39 7.32
N GLU A 9 13.27 0.26 7.88
CA GLU A 9 13.08 0.17 9.33
C GLU A 9 13.04 -1.29 9.77
N THR A 10 13.48 -1.55 11.00
CA THR A 10 13.32 -2.85 11.65
C THR A 10 12.11 -2.80 12.56
N LYS A 11 11.09 -3.58 12.24
CA LYS A 11 9.87 -3.71 13.05
C LYS A 11 10.01 -4.91 13.97
N GLU A 12 9.68 -4.72 15.25
CA GLU A 12 9.77 -5.78 16.25
C GLU A 12 8.40 -6.41 16.53
N ILE A 13 8.36 -7.74 16.63
CA ILE A 13 7.16 -8.50 16.99
C ILE A 13 7.46 -9.34 18.22
N ARG A 14 6.69 -9.12 19.28
CA ARG A 14 6.85 -9.81 20.56
C ARG A 14 5.86 -10.96 20.69
N PHE A 15 6.37 -12.13 21.06
CA PHE A 15 5.61 -13.33 21.41
C PHE A 15 5.76 -13.68 22.89
N GLY A 16 4.73 -14.35 23.42
CA GLY A 16 4.81 -15.06 24.68
C GLY A 16 5.17 -16.53 24.44
N PRO A 17 5.67 -17.24 25.46
CA PRO A 17 5.92 -18.68 25.38
C PRO A 17 4.63 -19.50 25.20
N GLN A 18 3.49 -18.94 25.60
CA GLN A 18 2.15 -19.52 25.47
C GLN A 18 1.25 -18.59 24.64
N THR A 19 1.70 -18.18 23.46
CA THR A 19 0.88 -17.37 22.56
C THR A 19 -0.28 -18.21 22.00
N ASP A 20 -1.51 -17.70 22.11
CA ASP A 20 -2.70 -18.29 21.52
C ASP A 20 -2.72 -18.17 19.99
N GLU A 21 -3.47 -19.05 19.32
CA GLU A 21 -3.58 -19.08 17.86
C GLU A 21 -4.10 -17.75 17.29
N HIS A 22 -5.07 -17.11 17.95
CA HIS A 22 -5.60 -15.82 17.49
C HIS A 22 -4.54 -14.71 17.55
N ASP A 23 -3.76 -14.63 18.64
CA ASP A 23 -2.66 -13.68 18.79
C ASP A 23 -1.54 -13.96 17.78
N TYR A 24 -1.25 -15.23 17.52
CA TYR A 24 -0.31 -15.66 16.49
C TYR A 24 -0.73 -15.15 15.10
N GLN A 25 -1.97 -15.42 14.68
CA GLN A 25 -2.47 -15.04 13.36
C GLN A 25 -2.48 -13.51 13.18
N PHE A 26 -2.85 -12.76 14.23
CA PHE A 26 -2.78 -11.29 14.20
C PHE A 26 -1.34 -10.82 13.95
N LYS A 27 -0.35 -11.35 14.69
CA LYS A 27 1.06 -11.00 14.52
C LYS A 27 1.63 -11.45 13.18
N LEU A 28 1.20 -12.60 12.68
CA LEU A 28 1.55 -13.11 11.36
C LEU A 28 1.12 -12.13 10.25
N LYS A 29 -0.12 -11.63 10.32
CA LYS A 29 -0.61 -10.63 9.37
C LYS A 29 0.25 -9.36 9.37
N HIS A 30 0.60 -8.84 10.55
CA HIS A 30 1.44 -7.64 10.67
C HIS A 30 2.85 -7.88 10.13
N ALA A 31 3.44 -9.04 10.39
CA ALA A 31 4.73 -9.40 9.80
C ALA A 31 4.67 -9.44 8.27
N LYS A 32 3.61 -10.01 7.69
CA LYS A 32 3.41 -10.01 6.23
C LYS A 32 3.35 -8.58 5.70
N GLU A 33 2.61 -7.70 6.35
CA GLU A 33 2.52 -6.27 5.98
C GLU A 33 3.89 -5.60 6.04
N PHE A 34 4.65 -5.76 7.14
CA PHE A 34 5.98 -5.16 7.28
C PHE A 34 6.98 -5.64 6.22
N LEU A 35 6.99 -6.94 5.91
CA LEU A 35 7.89 -7.49 4.87
C LEU A 35 7.48 -7.00 3.48
N ASN A 36 6.18 -6.87 3.22
CA ASN A 36 5.68 -6.33 1.95
C ASN A 36 5.98 -4.83 1.79
N GLU A 37 6.04 -4.08 2.89
CA GLU A 37 6.49 -2.68 2.91
C GLU A 37 8.01 -2.54 2.70
N GLY A 38 8.76 -3.64 2.74
CA GLY A 38 10.23 -3.64 2.61
C GLY A 38 10.96 -3.41 3.94
N ASN A 39 10.27 -3.55 5.07
CA ASN A 39 10.88 -3.48 6.40
C ASN A 39 11.46 -4.83 6.82
N LYS A 40 12.49 -4.79 7.67
CA LYS A 40 13.00 -5.98 8.34
C LYS A 40 12.11 -6.34 9.53
N VAL A 41 11.97 -7.62 9.83
CA VAL A 41 11.19 -8.09 10.98
C VAL A 41 12.12 -8.77 11.98
N ARG A 42 12.06 -8.32 13.23
CA ARG A 42 12.69 -8.95 14.39
C ARG A 42 11.62 -9.54 15.28
N ALA A 43 11.37 -10.84 15.15
CA ALA A 43 10.44 -11.56 16.02
C ALA A 43 11.19 -12.06 17.27
N TYR A 44 10.56 -11.98 18.45
CA TYR A 44 11.16 -12.54 19.64
C TYR A 44 10.15 -13.08 20.65
N VAL A 45 10.53 -14.16 21.33
CA VAL A 45 9.78 -14.70 22.47
C VAL A 45 10.44 -14.20 23.75
N PHE A 46 9.66 -13.62 24.66
CA PHE A 46 10.17 -13.18 25.97
C PHE A 46 9.81 -14.17 27.06
N PHE A 47 10.83 -14.77 27.67
CA PHE A 47 10.68 -15.70 28.78
C PHE A 47 10.84 -14.95 30.11
N ARG A 48 9.76 -14.85 30.88
CA ARG A 48 9.75 -14.28 32.23
C ARG A 48 9.75 -15.38 33.29
N GLY A 49 10.71 -15.32 34.22
CA GLY A 49 10.80 -16.24 35.36
C GLY A 49 10.97 -17.69 34.92
N ARG A 50 10.10 -18.58 35.43
CA ARG A 50 10.13 -20.03 35.13
C ARG A 50 9.72 -20.39 33.70
N SER A 51 9.21 -19.45 32.92
CA SER A 51 8.81 -19.74 31.53
C SER A 51 9.98 -20.05 30.60
N ILE A 52 11.23 -19.82 31.02
CA ILE A 52 12.43 -20.25 30.29
C ILE A 52 12.47 -21.77 30.07
N LEU A 53 11.75 -22.56 30.89
CA LEU A 53 11.58 -24.01 30.68
C LEU A 53 10.86 -24.32 29.37
N PHE A 54 10.02 -23.41 28.87
CA PHE A 54 9.30 -23.53 27.60
C PHE A 54 10.11 -22.98 26.41
N LYS A 55 11.45 -22.95 26.51
CA LYS A 55 12.33 -22.48 25.43
C LYS A 55 12.08 -23.24 24.11
N GLU A 56 11.81 -24.54 24.19
CA GLU A 56 11.55 -25.38 23.01
C GLU A 56 10.23 -25.01 22.34
N GLN A 57 9.19 -24.70 23.13
CA GLN A 57 7.92 -24.22 22.57
C GLN A 57 8.10 -22.87 21.90
N GLY A 58 8.90 -21.97 22.49
CA GLY A 58 9.23 -20.69 21.86
C GLY A 58 10.02 -20.85 20.56
N GLU A 59 10.92 -21.83 20.49
CA GLU A 59 11.66 -22.15 19.27
C GLU A 59 10.75 -22.67 18.17
N VAL A 60 9.89 -23.65 18.49
CA VAL A 60 8.89 -24.19 17.55
C VAL A 60 7.96 -23.09 17.05
N LEU A 61 7.53 -22.17 17.93
CA LEU A 61 6.70 -21.04 17.55
C LEU A 61 7.41 -20.13 16.52
N LEU A 62 8.68 -19.78 16.77
CA LEU A 62 9.42 -18.92 15.85
C LEU A 62 9.76 -19.64 14.53
N LEU A 63 10.01 -20.95 14.55
CA LEU A 63 10.19 -21.76 13.36
C LEU A 63 8.91 -21.82 12.52
N ARG A 64 7.75 -22.07 13.15
CA ARG A 64 6.45 -22.01 12.49
C ARG A 64 6.22 -20.64 11.86
N PHE A 65 6.52 -19.57 12.60
CA PHE A 65 6.41 -18.20 12.11
C PHE A 65 7.30 -17.93 10.90
N ALA A 66 8.53 -18.45 10.89
CA ALA A 66 9.45 -18.33 9.76
C ALA A 66 8.90 -19.06 8.51
N ASN A 67 8.39 -20.29 8.68
CA ASN A 67 7.82 -21.07 7.59
C ASN A 67 6.58 -20.39 6.98
N ASP A 68 5.66 -19.90 7.81
CA ASP A 68 4.45 -19.21 7.34
C ASP A 68 4.74 -17.87 6.61
N LEU A 69 5.95 -17.34 6.79
CA LEU A 69 6.43 -16.09 6.18
C LEU A 69 7.46 -16.32 5.07
N GLU A 70 7.77 -17.58 4.74
CA GLU A 70 8.78 -17.91 3.74
C GLU A 70 8.47 -17.26 2.38
N GLU A 71 7.20 -17.12 2.00
CA GLU A 71 6.83 -16.47 0.74
C GLU A 71 7.23 -14.97 0.70
N TYR A 72 7.17 -14.28 1.84
CA TYR A 72 7.34 -12.82 1.93
C TYR A 72 8.77 -12.42 2.34
N GLY A 73 9.45 -13.26 3.11
CA GLY A 73 10.74 -12.95 3.72
C GLY A 73 11.75 -14.09 3.64
N LYS A 74 13.02 -13.75 3.84
CA LYS A 74 14.13 -14.68 3.99
C LYS A 74 14.66 -14.59 5.40
N VAL A 75 14.81 -15.73 6.07
CA VAL A 75 15.42 -15.83 7.40
C VAL A 75 16.89 -15.40 7.30
N GLU A 76 17.26 -14.36 8.03
CA GLU A 76 18.66 -13.93 8.16
C GLU A 76 19.36 -14.68 9.29
N GLN A 77 18.65 -14.90 10.39
CA GLN A 77 19.18 -15.58 11.56
C GLN A 77 18.12 -16.50 12.15
N MET A 78 18.48 -17.77 12.32
CA MET A 78 17.65 -18.78 12.98
C MET A 78 17.37 -18.41 14.45
N PRO A 79 16.29 -18.96 15.05
CA PRO A 79 15.95 -18.70 16.43
C PRO A 79 17.13 -18.95 17.37
N LYS A 80 17.56 -17.92 18.09
CA LYS A 80 18.65 -18.03 19.07
C LYS A 80 18.27 -17.38 20.39
N LEU A 81 18.57 -18.09 21.49
CA LEU A 81 18.35 -17.57 22.84
C LEU A 81 19.48 -16.60 23.23
N GLU A 82 19.08 -15.38 23.58
CA GLU A 82 19.93 -14.33 24.13
C GLU A 82 19.36 -13.86 25.48
N GLY A 83 19.90 -14.44 26.56
CA GLY A 83 19.44 -14.18 27.92
C GLY A 83 18.00 -14.64 28.14
N LYS A 84 17.07 -13.70 28.32
CA LYS A 84 15.64 -13.96 28.57
C LYS A 84 14.77 -13.87 27.31
N LYS A 85 15.37 -13.65 26.14
CA LYS A 85 14.65 -13.51 24.87
C LYS A 85 15.22 -14.48 23.85
N MET A 86 14.37 -15.06 23.03
CA MET A 86 14.81 -15.79 21.83
C MET A 86 14.42 -14.97 20.61
N PHE A 87 15.37 -14.72 19.71
CA PHE A 87 15.20 -13.83 18.57
C PHE A 87 15.26 -14.59 17.25
N LEU A 88 14.43 -14.16 16.30
CA LEU A 88 14.45 -14.54 14.89
C LEU A 88 14.50 -13.26 14.05
N TYR A 89 15.42 -13.20 13.10
CA TYR A 89 15.56 -12.08 12.18
C TYR A 89 15.19 -12.49 10.76
N MET A 90 14.39 -11.65 10.10
CA MET A 90 13.94 -11.90 8.75
C MET A 90 13.98 -10.62 7.92
N SER A 91 14.50 -10.77 6.70
CA SER A 91 14.55 -9.70 5.71
C SER A 91 13.48 -9.90 4.63
N PRO A 92 12.96 -8.82 4.03
CA PRO A 92 11.94 -8.92 2.98
C PRO A 92 12.55 -9.51 1.70
N LYS A 93 11.83 -10.44 1.04
CA LYS A 93 12.24 -10.99 -0.27
C LYS A 93 12.10 -9.96 -1.39
N LYS A 94 11.08 -9.09 -1.32
CA LYS A 94 10.82 -8.03 -2.30
C LYS A 94 11.27 -6.68 -1.74
N ALA A 95 12.58 -6.52 -1.55
CA ALA A 95 13.19 -5.24 -1.20
C ALA A 95 13.20 -4.30 -2.43
N GLY A 96 12.08 -3.69 -2.79
CA GLY A 96 12.08 -2.76 -3.93
C GLY A 96 10.76 -2.10 -4.30
N THR A 97 9.61 -2.67 -3.96
CA THR A 97 8.33 -2.03 -4.24
C THR A 97 7.80 -1.39 -2.97
N ALA A 98 8.30 -0.18 -2.66
CA ALA A 98 7.64 0.70 -1.71
C ALA A 98 6.20 0.93 -2.23
N LYS A 99 5.23 0.15 -1.75
CA LYS A 99 3.83 0.43 -2.04
C LYS A 99 3.55 1.81 -1.44
N LYS A 100 3.12 2.75 -2.30
CA LYS A 100 2.61 4.04 -1.86
C LYS A 100 1.57 3.76 -0.77
N SER A 101 1.61 4.51 0.33
CA SER A 101 0.64 4.35 1.42
C SER A 101 -0.79 4.36 0.87
N GLN A 102 -1.68 3.56 1.46
CA GLN A 102 -3.07 3.44 1.03
C GLN A 102 -3.72 4.83 0.85
N GLN A 103 -3.47 5.74 1.81
CA GLN A 103 -3.90 7.15 1.76
C GLN A 103 -3.41 7.91 0.51
N LYS A 104 -2.20 7.64 0.03
CA LYS A 104 -1.66 8.26 -1.19
C LYS A 104 -2.33 7.69 -2.44
N MET A 105 -2.63 6.38 -2.45
CA MET A 105 -3.39 5.77 -3.55
C MET A 105 -4.85 6.25 -3.58
N ASP A 106 -5.52 6.34 -2.43
CA ASP A 106 -6.90 6.87 -2.34
C ASP A 106 -6.99 8.33 -2.75
N ARG A 107 -5.97 9.14 -2.45
CA ARG A 107 -5.88 10.54 -2.89
C ARG A 107 -5.63 10.63 -4.39
N GLU A 108 -4.69 9.86 -4.93
CA GLU A 108 -4.40 9.82 -6.38
C GLU A 108 -5.63 9.33 -7.17
N LYS A 109 -6.40 8.38 -6.63
CA LYS A 109 -7.65 7.90 -7.23
C LYS A 109 -8.74 8.97 -7.19
N ARG A 110 -8.94 9.66 -6.06
CA ARG A 110 -9.90 10.78 -5.95
C ARG A 110 -9.52 11.97 -6.83
N GLU A 111 -8.24 12.32 -6.92
CA GLU A 111 -7.75 13.38 -7.81
C GLU A 111 -7.92 12.98 -9.28
N ALA A 112 -7.74 11.69 -9.63
CA ALA A 112 -8.00 11.20 -10.98
C ALA A 112 -9.51 11.18 -11.34
N GLU A 113 -10.37 10.77 -10.41
CA GLU A 113 -11.83 10.80 -10.59
C GLU A 113 -12.37 12.24 -10.70
N ALA A 114 -11.86 13.17 -9.89
CA ALA A 114 -12.21 14.59 -9.96
C ALA A 114 -11.75 15.23 -11.27
N LYS A 115 -10.56 14.87 -11.76
CA LYS A 115 -10.04 15.38 -13.03
C LYS A 115 -10.83 14.82 -14.23
N ALA A 116 -11.22 13.55 -14.19
CA ALA A 116 -12.06 12.94 -15.22
C ALA A 116 -13.47 13.56 -15.26
N ALA A 117 -14.06 13.86 -14.10
CA ALA A 117 -15.34 14.56 -14.02
C ALA A 117 -15.26 15.99 -14.58
N ALA A 118 -14.19 16.73 -14.27
CA ALA A 118 -13.98 18.08 -14.79
C ALA A 118 -13.74 18.12 -16.31
N ASP A 119 -13.04 17.11 -16.87
CA ASP A 119 -12.86 16.97 -18.33
C ASP A 119 -14.18 16.63 -19.03
N ALA A 120 -15.01 15.76 -18.43
CA ALA A 120 -16.34 15.43 -18.96
C ALA A 120 -17.30 16.64 -18.93
N GLU A 121 -17.25 17.45 -17.88
CA GLU A 121 -18.06 18.67 -17.76
C GLU A 121 -17.59 19.77 -18.73
N ARG A 122 -16.28 19.85 -19.02
CA ARG A 122 -15.73 20.73 -20.07
C ARG A 122 -16.14 20.29 -21.47
N ALA A 123 -16.14 18.99 -21.75
CA ALA A 123 -16.59 18.44 -23.03
C ALA A 123 -18.09 18.70 -23.27
N ALA A 124 -18.94 18.48 -22.25
CA ALA A 124 -20.38 18.74 -22.34
C ALA A 124 -20.70 20.25 -22.50
N ASN A 125 -19.96 21.14 -21.86
CA ASN A 125 -20.13 22.59 -22.04
C ASN A 125 -19.60 23.08 -23.41
N ALA A 126 -18.58 22.44 -23.98
CA ALA A 126 -18.09 22.76 -25.32
C ALA A 126 -19.12 22.39 -26.41
N GLU A 127 -19.81 21.26 -26.28
CA GLU A 127 -20.90 20.88 -27.20
C GLU A 127 -22.10 21.84 -27.11
N LYS A 128 -22.46 22.27 -25.88
CA LYS A 128 -23.56 23.22 -25.66
C LYS A 128 -23.26 24.64 -26.19
N ASN A 129 -22.01 25.08 -26.11
CA ASN A 129 -21.58 26.39 -26.59
C ASN A 129 -21.33 26.40 -28.11
N GLY A 130 -20.94 25.27 -28.70
CA GLY A 130 -20.82 25.09 -30.16
C GLY A 130 -22.16 25.16 -30.89
N LEU A 131 -23.26 24.71 -30.25
CA LEU A 131 -24.60 24.76 -30.83
C LEU A 131 -25.18 26.20 -30.90
N LEU A 132 -24.76 27.09 -29.99
CA LEU A 132 -25.22 28.49 -29.92
C LEU A 132 -24.50 29.41 -30.93
N ALA A 133 -23.29 29.05 -31.35
CA ALA A 133 -22.51 29.81 -32.32
C ALA A 133 -23.10 29.76 -33.75
N ASN A 134 -23.79 28.66 -34.12
CA ASN A 134 -24.45 28.54 -35.42
C ASN A 134 -25.85 29.18 -35.48
N ALA A 135 -26.47 29.50 -34.34
CA ALA A 135 -27.79 30.14 -34.30
C ALA A 135 -27.73 31.68 -34.41
N LYS A 136 -26.58 32.30 -34.14
CA LYS A 136 -26.36 33.76 -34.28
C LYS A 136 -25.66 34.20 -35.58
N GLY A 137 -25.50 33.28 -36.54
CA GLY A 137 -25.06 33.58 -37.91
C GLY A 137 -26.20 33.65 -38.93
N GLY A 138 -27.44 33.43 -38.51
CA GLY A 138 -28.61 33.27 -39.38
C GLY A 138 -29.27 34.57 -39.89
N ASP A 139 -28.74 35.75 -39.57
CA ASP A 139 -29.31 37.05 -39.96
C ASP A 139 -28.29 37.87 -40.76
N ALA A 140 -27.87 37.36 -41.92
CA ALA A 140 -27.07 38.14 -42.89
C ALA A 140 -27.28 37.75 -44.36
N LEU A 141 -28.10 36.73 -44.68
CA LEU A 141 -28.23 36.22 -46.06
C LEU A 141 -29.68 36.18 -46.58
N LYS A 142 -30.55 37.09 -46.11
CA LYS A 142 -31.90 37.29 -46.68
C LYS A 142 -32.13 38.72 -47.18
N LYS A 143 -31.17 39.28 -47.91
CA LYS A 143 -31.31 40.59 -48.58
C LYS A 143 -30.74 40.67 -50.00
N LEU A 144 -30.74 39.55 -50.72
CA LEU A 144 -30.28 39.46 -52.12
C LEU A 144 -31.23 38.67 -53.04
N ALA A 145 -32.47 38.41 -52.62
CA ALA A 145 -33.44 37.61 -53.41
C ALA A 145 -34.73 38.36 -53.79
N GLU A 146 -34.82 39.68 -53.59
CA GLU A 146 -35.94 40.49 -54.09
C GLU A 146 -35.41 41.82 -54.62
N GLY A 147 -35.55 42.04 -55.94
CA GLY A 147 -35.25 43.31 -56.62
C GLY A 147 -34.23 43.17 -57.75
N THR A 148 -34.69 42.81 -58.95
CA THR A 148 -34.99 43.79 -60.02
C THR A 148 -35.43 43.02 -61.28
N GLU A 149 -36.72 43.11 -61.61
CA GLU A 149 -37.22 43.00 -62.99
C GLU A 149 -37.00 44.36 -63.66
N ASP A 150 -36.31 44.40 -64.80
CA ASP A 150 -36.78 44.93 -66.11
C ASP A 150 -35.73 44.61 -67.20
#